data_AF-A0A958JB85-F1
#
_entry.id   AF-A0A958JB85-F1
#
_cell.length_a   1.000
_cell.length_b   1.000
_cell.length_c   1.000
_cell.angle_alpha   90.00
_cell.angle_beta   90.00
_cell.angle_gamma   90.00
#
_symmetry.space_group_name_H-M   'P 1'
#
loop_
_entity.id
_entity.type
_entity.pdbx_description
1 polymer ?
#
loop_
_entity_poly.entity_id
_entity_poly.type
_entity_poly.pdbx_seq_one_letter_code
_entity_poly.pdbx_strand_id
1 'polypeptide(L)'
;MKQLILAFLFSTILSPTAIAETNGFLPTWKMLNSQEKQYFISGYLHAWQDASEVTDIAISFIKDNPKKAVESMESIKGLYNVSGINPITLAARIDEFFTNPENKDASLSRAVSFAKNRAN
;
A
#
# COMPACT_ATOMS: atom_id res chain seq x y z
N MET A 1 33.77 13.03 37.23
CA MET A 1 32.91 14.23 37.09
C MET A 1 33.45 15.13 36.00
N LYS A 2 32.78 15.16 34.84
CA LYS A 2 32.82 16.26 33.87
C LYS A 2 31.66 16.01 32.89
N GLN A 3 30.57 16.72 33.12
CA GLN A 3 29.43 16.78 32.22
C GLN A 3 29.86 17.56 30.97
N LEU A 4 29.57 17.04 29.78
CA LEU A 4 29.52 17.85 28.57
C LEU A 4 28.13 17.66 27.97
N ILE A 5 27.26 18.60 28.29
CA ILE A 5 25.96 18.77 27.64
C ILE A 5 26.26 19.36 26.26
N LEU A 6 26.06 18.57 25.20
CA LEU A 6 25.97 19.09 23.84
C LEU A 6 24.50 19.02 23.43
N ALA A 7 23.79 20.11 23.68
CA ALA A 7 22.48 20.35 23.11
C ALA A 7 22.66 20.67 21.63
N PHE A 8 22.35 19.71 20.75
CA PHE A 8 22.15 19.99 19.33
C PHE A 8 20.66 20.18 19.08
N LEU A 9 20.27 21.45 19.17
CA LEU A 9 18.97 21.96 18.80
C LEU A 9 18.78 21.86 17.27
N PHE A 10 17.61 21.37 16.89
CA PHE A 10 16.80 21.85 15.76
C PHE A 10 17.50 22.05 14.40
N SER A 11 17.29 21.08 13.51
CA SER A 11 16.81 21.41 12.17
C SER A 11 15.95 20.26 11.68
N THR A 12 14.64 20.40 11.88
CA THR A 12 13.63 19.74 11.05
C THR A 12 13.88 20.16 9.62
N ILE A 13 14.63 19.36 8.87
CA ILE A 13 14.60 19.43 7.42
C ILE A 13 13.22 18.94 7.04
N LEU A 14 12.31 19.91 6.85
CA LEU A 14 11.19 19.77 5.92
C LEU A 14 11.81 19.23 4.63
N SER A 15 11.73 17.91 4.42
CA SER A 15 11.95 17.37 3.09
C SER A 15 10.90 18.04 2.21
N PRO A 16 11.29 18.94 1.29
CA PRO A 16 10.34 19.36 0.28
C PRO A 16 9.87 18.07 -0.38
N THR A 17 8.56 17.95 -0.58
CA THR A 17 7.98 16.96 -1.47
C THR A 17 8.86 16.88 -2.71
N ALA A 18 9.68 15.84 -2.80
CA ALA A 18 10.39 15.52 -4.00
C ALA A 18 9.28 15.15 -4.99
N ILE A 19 8.84 16.16 -5.74
CA ILE A 19 8.26 15.96 -7.05
C ILE A 19 9.31 15.13 -7.75
N ALA A 20 9.08 13.82 -7.80
CA ALA A 20 10.00 12.89 -8.42
C ALA A 20 10.28 13.45 -9.81
N GLU A 21 11.50 13.90 -10.04
CA GLU A 21 11.99 14.08 -11.40
C GLU A 21 11.68 12.77 -12.10
N THR A 22 10.87 12.84 -13.15
CA THR A 22 10.52 11.72 -14.00
C THR A 22 11.79 11.27 -14.70
N ASN A 23 12.62 10.51 -13.99
CA ASN A 23 13.66 9.70 -14.59
C ASN A 23 12.92 8.83 -15.59
N GLY A 24 13.09 9.12 -16.88
CA GLY A 24 12.43 8.37 -17.94
C GLY A 24 12.77 6.88 -17.77
N PHE A 25 11.85 5.98 -18.13
CA PHE A 25 12.09 4.54 -17.99
C PHE A 25 13.10 3.99 -19.01
N LEU A 26 13.44 4.77 -20.04
CA LEU A 26 14.31 4.35 -21.14
C LEU A 26 15.72 3.90 -20.72
N PRO A 27 16.45 4.57 -19.81
CA PRO A 27 17.73 4.07 -19.31
C PRO A 27 17.61 2.70 -18.65
N THR A 28 16.59 2.50 -17.80
CA THR A 28 16.30 1.19 -17.19
C THR A 28 16.00 0.14 -18.25
N TRP A 29 15.17 0.45 -19.25
CA TRP A 29 14.86 -0.46 -20.36
C TRP A 29 16.11 -0.85 -21.17
N LYS A 30 17.06 0.07 -21.35
CA LYS A 30 18.32 -0.21 -22.04
C LYS A 30 19.26 -1.11 -21.24
N MET A 31 19.17 -1.11 -19.91
CA MET A 31 19.95 -2.00 -19.05
C MET A 31 19.47 -3.46 -19.07
N LEU A 32 18.20 -3.70 -19.42
CA LEU A 32 17.62 -5.05 -19.47
C LEU A 32 18.06 -5.81 -20.73
N ASN A 33 18.42 -7.08 -20.55
CA ASN A 33 18.62 -8.02 -21.64
C ASN A 33 17.27 -8.50 -22.23
N SER A 34 17.30 -9.33 -23.28
CA SER A 34 16.09 -9.76 -23.98
C SER A 34 15.13 -10.57 -23.08
N GLN A 35 15.67 -11.48 -22.26
CA GLN A 35 14.87 -12.32 -21.37
C GLN A 35 14.24 -11.50 -20.24
N GLU A 36 14.99 -10.58 -19.63
CA GLU A 36 14.48 -9.69 -18.58
C GLU A 36 13.36 -8.78 -19.09
N LYS A 37 13.46 -8.29 -20.34
CA LYS A 37 12.38 -7.54 -21.00
C LYS A 37 11.13 -8.40 -21.16
N GLN A 38 11.27 -9.67 -21.54
CA GLN A 38 10.13 -10.59 -21.66
C GLN A 38 9.47 -10.83 -20.31
N TYR A 39 10.23 -11.03 -19.24
CA TYR A 39 9.67 -11.16 -17.89
C TYR A 39 8.97 -9.88 -17.42
N PHE A 40 9.58 -8.72 -17.66
CA PHE A 40 8.97 -7.44 -17.33
C PHE A 40 7.62 -7.26 -18.05
N ILE A 41 7.59 -7.46 -19.36
CA ILE A 41 6.37 -7.34 -20.16
C ILE A 41 5.34 -8.40 -19.76
N SER A 42 5.77 -9.63 -19.47
CA SER A 42 4.86 -10.69 -19.01
C SER A 42 4.17 -10.32 -17.70
N GLY A 43 4.91 -9.80 -16.72
CA GLY A 43 4.32 -9.33 -15.46
C GLY A 43 3.36 -8.17 -15.69
N TYR A 44 3.71 -7.25 -16.59
CA TYR A 44 2.86 -6.11 -16.94
C TYR A 44 1.55 -6.54 -17.62
N LEU A 45 1.62 -7.50 -18.54
CA LEU A 45 0.45 -8.07 -19.22
C LEU A 45 -0.46 -8.83 -18.27
N HIS A 46 0.09 -9.62 -17.33
CA HIS A 46 -0.72 -10.28 -16.31
C HIS A 46 -1.45 -9.25 -15.42
N ALA A 47 -0.76 -8.21 -14.97
CA ALA A 47 -1.40 -7.15 -14.20
C ALA A 47 -2.54 -6.46 -14.96
N TRP A 48 -2.40 -6.31 -16.28
CA TRP A 48 -3.48 -5.79 -17.14
C TRP A 48 -4.66 -6.74 -17.26
N GLN A 49 -4.40 -8.05 -17.33
CA GLN A 49 -5.46 -9.06 -17.34
C GLN A 49 -6.22 -9.05 -16.01
N ASP A 50 -5.51 -9.09 -14.88
CA ASP A 50 -6.12 -9.00 -13.54
C ASP A 50 -6.98 -7.73 -13.41
N ALA A 51 -6.48 -6.59 -13.88
CA ALA A 51 -7.22 -5.33 -13.87
C ALA A 51 -8.48 -5.39 -14.74
N SER A 52 -8.43 -6.05 -15.89
CA SER A 52 -9.59 -6.26 -16.75
C SER A 52 -10.65 -7.11 -16.05
N GLU A 53 -10.26 -8.23 -15.45
CA GLU A 53 -11.19 -9.13 -14.75
C GLU A 53 -11.88 -8.44 -13.56
N VAL A 54 -11.11 -7.69 -12.75
CA VAL A 54 -11.66 -6.90 -11.64
C VAL A 54 -12.64 -5.84 -12.16
N THR A 55 -12.32 -5.22 -13.30
CA THR A 55 -13.19 -4.22 -13.92
C THR A 55 -14.50 -4.84 -14.40
N ASP A 56 -14.47 -6.03 -15.00
CA ASP A 56 -15.66 -6.75 -15.43
C ASP A 56 -16.58 -7.12 -14.26
N ILE A 57 -15.99 -7.57 -13.14
CA ILE A 57 -16.73 -7.84 -11.89
C ILE A 57 -17.41 -6.56 -11.39
N ALA A 58 -16.67 -5.44 -11.36
CA ALA A 58 -17.21 -4.15 -10.92
C ALA A 58 -18.36 -3.69 -11.82
N ILE A 59 -18.21 -3.81 -13.15
CA ILE A 59 -19.26 -3.48 -14.12
C ILE A 59 -20.50 -4.34 -13.89
N SER A 60 -20.35 -5.65 -13.71
CA SER A 60 -21.49 -6.55 -13.43
C SER A 60 -22.21 -6.15 -12.15
N PHE A 61 -21.47 -5.92 -11.07
CA PHE A 61 -22.05 -5.51 -9.79
C PHE A 61 -22.85 -4.20 -9.90
N ILE A 62 -22.30 -3.19 -10.60
CA ILE A 62 -22.95 -1.90 -10.81
C ILE A 62 -24.25 -2.07 -11.62
N LYS A 63 -24.23 -2.88 -12.68
CA LYS A 63 -25.42 -3.15 -13.50
C LYS A 63 -26.53 -3.82 -12.69
N ASP A 64 -26.17 -4.80 -11.86
CA ASP A 64 -27.12 -5.58 -11.09
C ASP A 64 -27.63 -4.82 -9.84
N ASN A 65 -26.83 -3.91 -9.29
CA ASN A 65 -27.10 -3.23 -8.01
C ASN A 65 -26.77 -1.72 -8.03
N PRO A 66 -27.39 -0.92 -8.92
CA PRO A 66 -26.95 0.46 -9.19
C PRO A 66 -27.02 1.40 -7.97
N LYS A 67 -27.97 1.20 -7.05
CA LYS A 67 -28.07 2.01 -5.82
C LYS A 67 -27.01 1.64 -4.78
N LYS A 68 -26.64 0.35 -4.66
CA LYS A 68 -25.64 -0.14 -3.70
C LYS A 68 -24.21 0.05 -4.19
N ALA A 69 -24.02 0.30 -5.48
CA ALA A 69 -22.71 0.54 -6.08
C ALA A 69 -21.96 1.68 -5.40
N VAL A 70 -22.62 2.82 -5.20
CA VAL A 70 -22.01 4.00 -4.58
C VAL A 70 -21.61 3.71 -3.14
N GLU A 71 -22.51 3.19 -2.32
CA GLU A 71 -22.23 2.83 -0.92
C GLU A 71 -21.08 1.83 -0.79
N SER A 72 -21.05 0.82 -1.67
CA SER A 72 -19.98 -0.20 -1.68
C SER A 72 -18.64 0.40 -2.10
N MET A 73 -18.62 1.25 -3.12
CA MET A 73 -17.41 1.94 -3.57
C MET A 73 -16.90 2.96 -2.52
N GLU A 74 -17.79 3.62 -1.79
CA GLU A 74 -17.43 4.48 -0.65
C GLU A 74 -16.86 3.66 0.52
N SER A 75 -17.44 2.49 0.80
CA SER A 75 -16.90 1.55 1.80
C SER A 75 -15.50 1.09 1.42
N ILE A 76 -15.31 0.66 0.17
CA ILE A 76 -14.01 0.24 -0.37
C ILE A 76 -13.00 1.40 -0.32
N LYS A 77 -13.39 2.60 -0.75
CA LYS A 77 -12.57 3.81 -0.62
C LYS A 77 -12.19 4.06 0.85
N GLY A 78 -13.11 3.85 1.78
CA GLY A 78 -12.86 3.92 3.21
C GLY A 78 -11.79 2.92 3.67
N LEU A 79 -11.74 1.72 3.11
CA LEU A 79 -10.69 0.72 3.38
C LEU A 79 -9.32 1.19 2.90
N TYR A 80 -9.23 1.70 1.66
CA TYR A 80 -7.98 2.18 1.05
C TYR A 80 -7.54 3.57 1.51
N ASN A 81 -8.43 4.35 2.12
CA ASN A 81 -8.07 5.61 2.75
C ASN A 81 -7.29 5.33 4.04
N VAL A 82 -5.97 5.19 3.89
CA VAL A 82 -5.00 4.94 4.97
C VAL A 82 -4.16 6.19 5.27
N SER A 83 -4.71 7.38 5.00
CA SER A 83 -4.02 8.63 5.32
C SER A 83 -3.66 8.66 6.81
N GLY A 84 -2.37 8.90 7.10
CA GLY A 84 -1.85 8.94 8.48
C GLY A 84 -1.36 7.61 9.06
N ILE A 85 -1.53 6.47 8.37
CA ILE A 85 -1.02 5.18 8.87
C ILE A 85 0.43 4.96 8.43
N ASN A 86 1.35 5.03 9.39
CA ASN A 86 2.76 4.72 9.17
C ASN A 86 2.95 3.20 8.95
N PRO A 87 3.65 2.76 7.88
CA PRO A 87 3.94 1.35 7.63
C PRO A 87 4.60 0.61 8.81
N ILE A 88 5.49 1.29 9.54
CA ILE A 88 6.16 0.74 10.74
C ILE A 88 5.12 0.43 11.82
N THR A 89 4.22 1.38 12.08
CA THR A 89 3.14 1.22 13.06
C THR A 89 2.18 0.11 12.64
N LEU A 90 1.81 0.06 11.35
CA LEU A 90 0.89 -0.97 10.84
C LEU A 90 1.49 -2.37 10.99
N ALA A 91 2.76 -2.56 10.62
CA ALA A 91 3.45 -3.83 10.78
C ALA A 91 3.51 -4.28 12.25
N ALA A 92 3.91 -3.39 13.17
CA ALA A 92 3.96 -3.70 14.60
C ALA A 92 2.59 -4.11 15.18
N ARG A 93 1.50 -3.52 14.68
CA ARG A 93 0.13 -3.87 15.10
C ARG A 93 -0.36 -5.19 14.49
N ILE A 94 0.10 -5.54 13.29
CA ILE A 94 -0.16 -6.85 12.70
C ILE A 94 0.60 -7.94 13.49
N ASP A 95 1.85 -7.68 13.87
CA ASP A 95 2.61 -8.59 14.74
C ASP A 95 1.86 -8.80 16.07
N GLU A 96 1.42 -7.72 16.72
CA GLU A 96 0.59 -7.76 17.94
C GLU A 96 -0.65 -8.66 17.75
N PHE A 97 -1.37 -8.54 16.64
CA PHE A 97 -2.55 -9.35 16.36
C PHE A 97 -2.25 -10.86 16.36
N PHE A 98 -1.13 -11.28 15.78
CA PHE A 98 -0.74 -12.69 15.69
C PHE A 98 -0.03 -13.22 16.95
N THR A 99 0.30 -12.36 17.93
CA THR A 99 0.75 -12.84 19.25
C THR A 99 -0.35 -13.58 20.02
N ASN A 100 -1.63 -13.29 19.75
CA ASN A 100 -2.74 -14.04 20.34
C ASN A 100 -2.89 -15.41 19.64
N PRO A 101 -2.79 -16.53 20.39
CA PRO A 101 -2.94 -17.87 19.83
C PRO A 101 -4.24 -18.15 19.08
N GLU A 102 -5.32 -17.42 19.38
CA GLU A 102 -6.61 -17.55 18.70
C GLU A 102 -6.62 -16.97 17.28
N ASN A 103 -5.63 -16.14 16.93
CA ASN A 103 -5.54 -15.47 15.64
C ASN A 103 -4.56 -16.15 14.67
N LYS A 104 -3.92 -17.27 15.05
CA LYS A 104 -2.86 -17.91 14.24
C LYS A 104 -3.28 -18.23 12.80
N ASP A 105 -4.55 -18.61 12.63
CA ASP A 105 -5.11 -19.00 11.32
C ASP A 105 -5.95 -17.87 10.68
N ALA A 106 -5.91 -16.66 11.24
CA ALA A 106 -6.64 -15.53 10.70
C ALA A 106 -6.02 -15.02 9.39
N SER A 107 -6.86 -14.53 8.50
CA SER A 107 -6.41 -13.90 7.25
C SER A 107 -5.65 -12.60 7.49
N LEU A 108 -4.75 -12.25 6.56
CA LEU A 108 -4.07 -10.95 6.55
C LEU A 108 -5.06 -9.78 6.56
N SER A 109 -6.18 -9.89 5.83
CA SER A 109 -7.22 -8.85 5.82
C SER A 109 -7.76 -8.56 7.22
N ARG A 110 -7.98 -9.60 8.05
CA ARG A 110 -8.43 -9.44 9.44
C ARG A 110 -7.37 -8.77 10.32
N ALA A 111 -6.10 -9.14 10.14
CA ALA A 111 -4.98 -8.52 10.85
C ALA A 111 -4.82 -7.03 10.48
N VAL A 112 -4.92 -6.69 9.19
CA VAL A 112 -4.86 -5.30 8.70
C VAL A 112 -6.04 -4.48 9.23
N SER A 113 -7.26 -5.03 9.25
CA SER A 113 -8.43 -4.35 9.85
C SER A 113 -8.24 -4.08 11.33
N PHE A 114 -7.72 -5.05 12.10
CA PHE A 114 -7.37 -4.86 13.50
C PHE A 114 -6.35 -3.74 13.68
N ALA A 115 -5.29 -3.75 12.87
CA ALA A 115 -4.20 -2.80 12.96
C ALA A 115 -4.65 -1.37 12.61
N LYS A 116 -5.48 -1.22 11.57
CA LYS A 116 -6.06 0.06 11.16
C LYS A 116 -6.93 0.69 12.26
N ASN A 117 -7.74 -0.11 12.94
CA ASN A 117 -8.61 0.37 14.02
C ASN A 117 -7.84 0.82 15.29
N ARG A 118 -6.56 0.45 15.42
CA ARG A 118 -5.68 0.83 16.54
C ARG A 118 -4.62 1.88 16.17
N ALA A 119 -4.54 2.26 14.90
CA ALA A 119 -3.59 3.26 14.41
C ALA A 119 -4.18 4.68 14.38
N ASN A 120 -5.49 4.82 14.59
CA ASN A 120 -6.22 6.07 14.83
C ASN A 120 -6.48 6.24 16.33
#